data_AF-W9WTN5-F1
#
_entry.id   AF-W9WTN5-F1
#
_cell.length_a   1.000
_cell.length_b   1.000
_cell.length_c   1.000
_cell.angle_alpha   90.00
_cell.angle_beta   90.00
_cell.angle_gamma   90.00
#
_symmetry.space_group_name_H-M   'P 1'
#
loop_
_entity.id
_entity.type
_entity.pdbx_description
1 polymer ?
#
loop_
_entity_poly.entity_id
_entity_poly.type
_entity_poly.pdbx_seq_one_letter_code
_entity_poly.pdbx_strand_id
1 'polypeptide(L)'
;MKNLPELPGVPISRSLLLLGKHHERNCARLAKTYGDVFQVVCRTAQGTVDQESISTDLAAQDVVSETQGVYTLGTSPWNESVKRVRKAAATALNRQAVQTYLPFIDLESTSSLNELAQQAKRGSDIDPNGYLQRFSLNISLTLNYGIRIQGGVHDQTLNGVVAVWRELANIRGVAHGWQDNILLLRLWPGYKKNAIRFRARRDEYILRFFDALKERIAAGAAHPCIAGNVLKDPEARLAES
;
A
#
# COMPACT_ATOMS: atom_id res chain seq x y z
N MET A 1 14.28 16.47 19.20
CA MET A 1 13.62 17.13 20.35
C MET A 1 14.08 16.40 21.61
N LYS A 2 14.56 17.09 22.65
CA LYS A 2 15.01 16.47 23.91
C LYS A 2 13.89 16.64 24.95
N ASN A 3 13.59 15.58 25.72
CA ASN A 3 12.61 15.51 26.82
C ASN A 3 11.12 15.36 26.43
N LEU A 4 10.79 14.36 25.61
CA LEU A 4 9.40 13.92 25.45
C LEU A 4 9.02 12.93 26.58
N PRO A 5 7.76 12.92 27.03
CA PRO A 5 7.30 11.95 28.03
C PRO A 5 7.35 10.54 27.43
N GLU A 6 8.18 9.66 28.01
CA GLU A 6 8.29 8.26 27.62
C GLU A 6 7.24 7.41 28.34
N LEU A 7 6.56 6.54 27.58
CA LEU A 7 5.60 5.59 28.16
C LEU A 7 6.30 4.51 28.99
N PRO A 8 5.78 4.18 30.19
CA PRO A 8 6.31 3.10 31.00
C PRO A 8 6.23 1.77 30.25
N GLY A 9 7.26 0.92 30.37
CA GLY A 9 7.36 -0.32 29.61
C GLY A 9 8.01 -1.45 30.38
N VAL A 10 7.61 -2.70 30.08
CA VAL A 10 8.19 -3.92 30.66
C VAL A 10 9.45 -4.36 29.89
N PRO A 11 10.39 -5.13 30.47
CA PRO A 11 11.70 -5.40 29.85
C PRO A 11 11.66 -6.05 28.46
N ILE A 12 10.64 -6.86 28.17
CA ILE A 12 10.57 -7.69 26.95
C ILE A 12 9.71 -7.04 25.86
N SER A 13 8.57 -6.47 26.21
CA SER A 13 7.62 -5.84 25.29
C SER A 13 7.58 -4.31 25.40
N ARG A 14 8.39 -3.70 26.27
CA ARG A 14 8.44 -2.25 26.56
C ARG A 14 7.05 -1.65 26.62
N SER A 15 6.77 -0.58 25.87
CA SER A 15 5.48 0.12 25.89
C SER A 15 4.45 -0.54 24.96
N LEU A 16 4.80 -1.58 24.20
CA LEU A 16 3.96 -2.19 23.16
C LEU A 16 2.66 -2.80 23.70
N LEU A 17 2.70 -3.36 24.92
CA LEU A 17 1.52 -3.91 25.58
C LEU A 17 0.45 -2.84 25.84
N LEU A 18 0.86 -1.58 26.04
CA LEU A 18 -0.06 -0.47 26.27
C LEU A 18 -0.80 -0.06 25.00
N LEU A 19 -0.20 -0.27 23.81
CA LEU A 19 -0.86 -0.02 22.53
C LEU A 19 -1.90 -1.08 22.18
N GLY A 20 -1.69 -2.34 22.58
CA GLY A 20 -2.68 -3.41 22.45
C GLY A 20 -3.19 -3.63 21.01
N LYS A 21 -4.36 -4.25 20.84
CA LYS A 21 -4.92 -4.53 19.49
C LYS A 21 -5.49 -3.29 18.79
N HIS A 22 -5.91 -2.29 19.55
CA HIS A 22 -6.51 -1.06 19.04
C HIS A 22 -5.58 0.13 19.26
N HIS A 23 -4.51 0.20 18.45
CA HIS A 23 -3.43 1.17 18.58
C HIS A 23 -3.95 2.61 18.61
N GLU A 24 -4.83 2.97 17.68
CA GLU A 24 -5.40 4.33 17.58
C GLU A 24 -6.16 4.76 18.83
N ARG A 25 -7.06 3.91 19.34
CA ARG A 25 -7.87 4.21 20.53
C ARG A 25 -7.03 4.27 21.79
N ASN A 26 -6.04 3.38 21.91
CA ASN A 26 -5.15 3.35 23.05
C ASN A 26 -4.17 4.53 23.02
N CYS A 27 -3.63 4.91 21.86
CA CYS A 27 -2.83 6.14 21.71
C CYS A 27 -3.66 7.38 22.07
N ALA A 28 -4.91 7.49 21.61
CA ALA A 28 -5.78 8.60 21.98
C ALA A 28 -6.07 8.67 23.50
N ARG A 29 -6.19 7.51 24.16
CA ARG A 29 -6.33 7.45 25.63
C ARG A 29 -5.04 7.84 26.35
N LEU A 30 -3.89 7.42 25.83
CA LEU A 30 -2.57 7.76 26.38
C LEU A 30 -2.23 9.24 26.17
N ALA A 31 -2.64 9.84 25.05
CA ALA A 31 -2.48 11.28 24.80
C ALA A 31 -3.15 12.13 25.88
N LYS A 32 -4.34 11.73 26.36
CA LYS A 32 -5.04 12.41 27.48
C LYS A 32 -4.27 12.37 28.81
N THR A 33 -3.35 11.43 28.96
CA THR A 33 -2.63 11.19 30.23
C THR A 33 -1.19 11.70 30.17
N TYR A 34 -0.53 11.58 29.01
CA TYR A 34 0.89 11.89 28.81
C TYR A 34 1.15 13.13 27.95
N GLY A 35 0.11 13.77 27.40
CA GLY A 35 0.21 14.94 26.54
C GLY A 35 0.05 14.60 25.05
N ASP A 36 -0.08 15.64 24.21
CA ASP A 36 -0.39 15.49 22.78
C ASP A 36 0.75 14.83 21.97
N VAL A 37 1.97 14.86 22.51
CA VAL A 37 3.16 14.20 21.97
C VAL A 37 3.83 13.35 23.04
N PHE A 38 3.96 12.06 22.80
CA PHE A 38 4.66 11.15 23.70
C PHE A 38 5.50 10.13 22.93
N GLN A 39 6.55 9.64 23.59
CA GLN A 39 7.49 8.71 22.99
C GLN A 39 7.10 7.27 23.31
N VAL A 40 6.98 6.44 22.27
CA VAL A 40 6.78 5.00 22.38
C VAL A 40 8.11 4.33 22.07
N VAL A 41 8.59 3.52 23.02
CA VAL A 41 9.81 2.72 22.80
C VAL A 41 9.41 1.28 22.50
N CYS A 42 9.64 0.85 21.26
CA CYS A 42 9.61 -0.54 20.86
C CYS A 42 11.03 -1.13 20.94
N ARG A 43 11.16 -2.45 21.05
CA ARG A 43 12.47 -3.10 21.22
C ARG A 43 13.40 -2.89 20.01
N THR A 44 12.84 -2.74 18.82
CA THR A 44 13.55 -2.61 17.54
C THR A 44 13.56 -1.19 16.99
N ALA A 45 12.78 -0.25 17.55
CA ALA A 45 12.70 1.13 17.10
C ALA A 45 12.13 2.05 18.20
N GLN A 46 12.56 3.30 18.21
CA GLN A 46 11.83 4.37 18.90
C GLN A 46 10.83 4.98 17.90
N GLY A 47 9.69 5.46 18.40
CA GLY A 47 8.70 6.14 17.59
C GLY A 47 8.11 7.29 18.40
N THR A 48 7.80 8.38 17.71
CA THR A 48 7.09 9.51 18.31
C THR A 48 5.64 9.45 17.86
N VAL A 49 4.71 9.47 18.81
CA VAL A 49 3.29 9.49 18.53
C VAL A 49 2.77 10.89 18.79
N ASP A 50 2.27 11.52 17.73
CA ASP A 50 1.48 12.74 17.81
C ASP A 50 -0.01 12.39 17.68
N GLN A 51 -0.85 13.20 18.32
CA GLN A 51 -2.31 13.06 18.32
C GLN A 51 -2.92 12.98 16.90
N GLU A 52 -2.25 13.55 15.89
CA GLU A 52 -2.67 13.56 14.49
C GLU A 52 -1.91 12.54 13.60
N SER A 53 -0.75 12.03 14.04
CA SER A 53 0.03 11.08 13.24
C SER A 53 1.01 10.24 14.08
N ILE A 54 1.06 8.93 13.80
CA ILE A 54 2.11 8.06 14.31
C ILE A 54 3.31 8.19 13.37
N SER A 55 4.24 9.08 13.69
CA SER A 55 5.54 9.14 13.02
C SER A 55 6.43 8.04 13.59
N THR A 56 6.27 6.82 13.06
CA THR A 56 7.20 5.73 13.37
C THR A 56 8.50 6.01 12.64
N ASP A 57 9.64 6.03 13.35
CA ASP A 57 10.95 6.24 12.74
C ASP A 57 11.16 5.29 11.55
N LEU A 58 11.81 5.78 10.48
CA LEU A 58 12.12 5.02 9.26
C LEU A 58 12.75 3.64 9.57
N ALA A 59 13.48 3.51 10.68
CA ALA A 59 14.08 2.26 11.13
C ALA A 59 13.05 1.14 11.37
N ALA A 60 11.84 1.46 11.87
CA ALA A 60 10.78 0.47 12.05
C ALA A 60 10.23 -0.02 10.71
N GLN A 61 10.07 0.88 9.73
CA GLN A 61 9.61 0.54 8.38
C GLN A 61 10.68 -0.23 7.59
N ASP A 62 11.96 0.05 7.84
CA ASP A 62 13.10 -0.67 7.24
C ASP A 62 13.17 -2.10 7.77
N VAL A 63 13.04 -2.29 9.09
CA VAL A 63 12.97 -3.62 9.71
C VAL A 63 11.73 -4.40 9.25
N VAL A 64 10.57 -3.75 9.12
CA VAL A 64 9.34 -4.38 8.57
C VAL A 64 9.55 -4.76 7.10
N SER A 65 10.17 -3.89 6.29
CA SER A 65 10.43 -4.14 4.87
C SER A 65 11.47 -5.24 4.64
N GLU A 66 12.52 -5.29 5.45
CA GLU A 66 13.55 -6.35 5.42
C GLU A 66 12.98 -7.68 5.96
N THR A 67 12.16 -7.64 7.00
CA THR A 67 11.55 -8.85 7.60
C THR A 67 10.48 -9.46 6.69
N GLN A 68 9.70 -8.62 6.01
CA GLN A 68 8.67 -9.04 5.06
C GLN A 68 9.20 -9.18 3.62
N GLY A 69 10.42 -8.68 3.34
CA GLY A 69 11.04 -8.67 2.02
C GLY A 69 10.33 -7.75 1.02
N VAL A 70 9.55 -6.78 1.47
CA VAL A 70 8.73 -5.94 0.59
C VAL A 70 9.23 -4.50 0.60
N TYR A 71 10.18 -4.20 -0.30
CA TYR A 71 10.59 -2.82 -0.56
C TYR A 71 9.57 -2.17 -1.49
N THR A 72 8.90 -1.13 -1.00
CA THR A 72 8.00 -0.28 -1.80
C THR A 72 8.41 1.18 -1.62
N LEU A 73 8.00 2.04 -2.55
CA LEU A 73 8.34 3.47 -2.52
C LEU A 73 8.04 4.16 -1.17
N GLY A 74 7.03 3.68 -0.45
CA GLY A 74 6.61 4.20 0.86
C GLY A 74 7.35 3.61 2.05
N THR A 75 8.04 2.47 1.89
CA THR A 75 8.67 1.72 2.99
C THR A 75 10.18 1.54 2.85
N SER A 76 10.74 1.86 1.67
CA SER A 76 12.19 1.84 1.44
C SER A 76 12.91 2.99 2.16
N PRO A 77 14.15 2.77 2.64
CA PRO A 77 14.96 3.80 3.27
C PRO A 77 15.26 4.94 2.29
N TRP A 78 15.44 6.15 2.83
CA TRP A 78 15.68 7.35 2.02
C TRP A 78 17.04 7.26 1.31
N ASN A 79 17.02 7.15 -0.02
CA ASN A 79 18.21 7.23 -0.87
C ASN A 79 17.91 8.02 -2.15
N GLU A 80 18.94 8.41 -2.91
CA GLU A 80 18.76 9.18 -4.15
C GLU A 80 17.94 8.42 -5.21
N SER A 81 17.93 7.08 -5.19
CA SER A 81 17.06 6.27 -6.06
C SER A 81 15.57 6.46 -5.71
N VAL A 82 15.20 6.31 -4.43
CA VAL A 82 13.86 6.53 -3.89
C VAL A 82 13.41 7.97 -4.13
N LYS A 83 14.31 8.95 -3.97
CA LYS A 83 14.02 10.36 -4.26
C LYS A 83 13.69 10.58 -5.74
N ARG A 84 14.44 9.98 -6.66
CA ARG A 84 14.15 10.03 -8.11
C ARG A 84 12.81 9.37 -8.44
N VAL A 85 12.54 8.18 -7.90
CA VAL A 85 11.27 7.48 -8.12
C VAL A 85 10.09 8.27 -7.53
N ARG A 86 10.23 8.85 -6.33
CA ARG A 86 9.20 9.71 -5.72
C ARG A 86 8.95 10.96 -6.56
N LYS A 87 10.00 11.59 -7.09
CA LYS A 87 9.88 12.74 -8.00
C LYS A 87 9.15 12.33 -9.29
N ALA A 88 9.50 11.20 -9.90
CA ALA A 88 8.84 10.70 -11.10
C ALA A 88 7.36 10.39 -10.85
N ALA A 89 7.03 9.73 -9.73
CA ALA A 89 5.65 9.47 -9.33
C ALA A 89 4.86 10.77 -9.09
N ALA A 90 5.47 11.76 -8.42
CA ALA A 90 4.84 13.07 -8.19
C ALA A 90 4.57 13.82 -9.50
N THR A 91 5.50 13.78 -10.45
CA THR A 91 5.31 14.37 -11.79
C THR A 91 4.19 13.64 -12.54
N ALA A 92 4.13 12.31 -12.46
CA ALA A 92 3.11 11.51 -13.12
C ALA A 92 1.70 11.68 -12.54
N LEU A 93 1.59 12.19 -11.31
CA LEU A 93 0.33 12.41 -10.59
C LEU A 93 0.03 13.89 -10.32
N ASN A 94 0.72 14.81 -11.00
CA ASN A 94 0.46 16.24 -10.85
C ASN A 94 -0.89 16.64 -11.48
N ARG A 95 -1.36 17.86 -11.19
CA ARG A 95 -2.67 18.35 -11.66
C ARG A 95 -2.87 18.25 -13.18
N GLN A 96 -1.83 18.52 -13.97
CA GLN A 96 -1.91 18.45 -15.44
C GLN A 96 -1.98 17.00 -15.92
N ALA A 97 -1.21 16.10 -15.32
CA ALA A 97 -1.27 14.68 -15.61
C ALA A 97 -2.63 14.09 -15.22
N VAL A 98 -3.18 14.46 -14.07
CA VAL A 98 -4.53 14.02 -13.65
C VAL A 98 -5.60 14.43 -14.66
N GLN A 99 -5.50 15.62 -15.26
CA GLN A 99 -6.44 16.06 -16.30
C GLN A 99 -6.47 15.13 -17.52
N THR A 100 -5.33 14.57 -17.93
CA THR A 100 -5.30 13.63 -19.06
C THR A 100 -5.94 12.30 -18.71
N TYR A 101 -6.05 11.97 -17.41
CA TYR A 101 -6.66 10.74 -16.94
C TYR A 101 -8.16 10.86 -16.63
N LEU A 102 -8.70 12.08 -16.56
CA LEU A 102 -10.12 12.31 -16.24
C LEU A 102 -11.11 11.50 -17.09
N PRO A 103 -10.92 11.33 -18.42
CA PRO A 103 -11.85 10.52 -19.22
C PRO A 103 -11.92 9.06 -18.77
N PHE A 104 -10.80 8.49 -18.32
CA PHE A 104 -10.77 7.12 -17.80
C PHE A 104 -11.44 7.02 -16.42
N ILE A 105 -11.25 8.05 -15.58
CA ILE A 105 -11.91 8.15 -14.28
C ILE A 105 -13.42 8.26 -14.45
N ASP A 106 -13.87 9.10 -15.37
CA ASP A 106 -15.29 9.32 -15.64
C ASP A 106 -15.96 8.07 -16.21
N LEU A 107 -15.31 7.39 -17.17
CA LEU A 107 -15.79 6.14 -17.73
C LEU A 107 -15.98 5.06 -16.65
N GLU A 108 -14.97 4.85 -15.80
CA GLU A 108 -15.04 3.80 -14.78
C GLU A 108 -16.01 4.16 -13.65
N SER A 109 -16.12 5.45 -13.30
CA SER A 109 -17.10 5.96 -12.34
C SER A 109 -18.52 5.73 -12.85
N THR A 110 -18.80 6.17 -14.08
CA THR A 110 -20.10 6.02 -14.72
C THR A 110 -20.47 4.56 -14.91
N SER A 111 -19.53 3.71 -15.35
CA SER A 111 -19.76 2.27 -15.48
C SER A 111 -20.09 1.60 -14.15
N SER A 112 -19.35 1.93 -13.08
CA SER A 112 -19.57 1.33 -11.76
C SER A 112 -20.86 1.82 -11.10
N LEU A 113 -21.20 3.10 -11.23
CA LEU A 113 -22.45 3.66 -10.73
C LEU A 113 -23.67 3.14 -11.50
N ASN A 114 -23.57 2.99 -12.83
CA ASN A 114 -24.65 2.44 -13.63
C ASN A 114 -24.97 0.99 -13.26
N GLU A 115 -23.94 0.16 -13.08
CA GLU A 115 -24.14 -1.23 -12.64
C GLU A 115 -24.76 -1.31 -11.24
N LEU A 116 -24.29 -0.47 -10.31
CA LEU A 116 -24.84 -0.41 -8.96
C LEU A 116 -26.31 0.05 -8.99
N ALA A 117 -26.65 1.06 -9.79
CA ALA A 117 -28.02 1.54 -9.97
C ALA A 117 -28.94 0.49 -10.61
N GLN A 118 -28.43 -0.29 -11.58
CA GLN A 118 -29.18 -1.38 -12.20
C GLN A 118 -29.49 -2.50 -11.19
N GLN A 119 -28.55 -2.85 -10.33
CA GLN A 119 -28.80 -3.84 -9.27
C GLN A 119 -29.74 -3.29 -8.18
N ALA A 120 -29.66 -1.99 -7.87
CA ALA A 120 -30.54 -1.38 -6.88
C ALA A 120 -32.01 -1.43 -7.32
N LYS A 121 -32.27 -1.24 -8.62
CA LYS A 121 -33.60 -1.37 -9.20
C LYS A 121 -34.17 -2.79 -9.15
N ARG A 122 -33.34 -3.82 -8.95
CA ARG A 122 -33.78 -5.22 -8.82
C ARG A 122 -34.26 -5.58 -7.41
N GLY A 123 -34.15 -4.66 -6.44
CA GLY A 123 -34.72 -4.82 -5.10
C GLY A 123 -33.94 -5.76 -4.16
N SER A 124 -32.74 -6.19 -4.56
CA SER A 124 -31.84 -7.01 -3.75
C SER A 124 -30.86 -6.15 -2.95
N ASP A 125 -30.46 -6.62 -1.76
CA ASP A 125 -29.37 -6.02 -0.99
C ASP A 125 -28.08 -5.98 -1.81
N ILE A 126 -27.42 -4.82 -1.85
CA ILE A 126 -26.18 -4.60 -2.62
C ILE A 126 -25.03 -4.36 -1.66
N ASP A 127 -23.93 -5.10 -1.85
CA ASP A 127 -22.65 -4.74 -1.26
C ASP A 127 -21.88 -3.79 -2.21
N PRO A 128 -21.75 -2.48 -1.88
CA PRO A 128 -21.03 -1.53 -2.71
C PRO A 128 -19.51 -1.79 -2.74
N ASN A 129 -18.96 -2.55 -1.78
CA ASN A 129 -17.52 -2.73 -1.66
C ASN A 129 -16.91 -3.40 -2.89
N GLY A 130 -17.58 -4.40 -3.48
CA GLY A 130 -17.09 -5.06 -4.69
C GLY A 130 -16.98 -4.12 -5.89
N TYR A 131 -17.97 -3.24 -6.07
CA TYR A 131 -17.98 -2.24 -7.13
C TYR A 131 -16.88 -1.17 -6.93
N LEU A 132 -16.69 -0.71 -5.70
CA LEU A 132 -15.65 0.26 -5.36
C LEU A 132 -14.24 -0.34 -5.47
N GLN A 133 -14.06 -1.60 -5.10
CA GLN A 133 -12.79 -2.33 -5.27
C GLN A 133 -12.47 -2.49 -6.76
N ARG A 134 -13.45 -2.83 -7.59
CA ARG A 134 -13.29 -2.88 -9.05
C ARG A 134 -12.90 -1.52 -9.61
N PHE A 135 -13.66 -0.47 -9.27
CA PHE A 135 -13.38 0.89 -9.68
C PHE A 135 -11.93 1.28 -9.35
N SER A 136 -11.53 1.10 -8.09
CA SER A 136 -10.17 1.43 -7.64
C SER A 136 -9.10 0.63 -8.38
N LEU A 137 -9.33 -0.66 -8.62
CA LEU A 137 -8.38 -1.53 -9.33
C LEU A 137 -8.25 -1.12 -10.80
N ASN A 138 -9.36 -0.92 -11.49
CA ASN A 138 -9.36 -0.54 -12.91
C ASN A 138 -8.71 0.82 -13.14
N ILE A 139 -8.95 1.79 -12.26
CA ILE A 139 -8.25 3.08 -12.31
C ILE A 139 -6.75 2.90 -12.09
N SER A 140 -6.36 2.13 -11.07
CA SER A 140 -4.94 1.86 -10.81
C SER A 140 -4.26 1.18 -12.00
N LEU A 141 -4.89 0.17 -12.62
CA LEU A 141 -4.34 -0.55 -13.76
C LEU A 141 -4.31 0.30 -15.04
N THR A 142 -5.32 1.14 -15.26
CA THR A 142 -5.36 2.04 -16.42
C THR A 142 -4.26 3.10 -16.31
N LEU A 143 -4.12 3.71 -15.14
CA LEU A 143 -3.09 4.71 -14.88
C LEU A 143 -1.68 4.13 -14.96
N ASN A 144 -1.44 2.97 -14.34
CA ASN A 144 -0.09 2.42 -14.26
C ASN A 144 0.31 1.66 -15.54
N TYR A 145 -0.57 0.84 -16.10
CA TYR A 145 -0.25 -0.10 -17.19
C TYR A 145 -1.09 0.10 -18.46
N GLY A 146 -2.04 1.04 -18.46
CA GLY A 146 -2.89 1.30 -19.63
C GLY A 146 -3.83 0.15 -19.97
N ILE A 147 -4.17 -0.71 -19.00
CA ILE A 147 -5.07 -1.86 -19.16
C ILE A 147 -6.31 -1.72 -18.28
N ARG A 148 -7.40 -2.34 -18.70
CA ARG A 148 -8.67 -2.38 -17.98
C ARG A 148 -9.18 -3.82 -17.92
N ILE A 149 -9.59 -4.28 -16.73
CA ILE A 149 -10.23 -5.59 -16.58
C ILE A 149 -11.68 -5.43 -17.02
N GLN A 150 -12.08 -6.17 -18.07
CA GLN A 150 -13.44 -6.12 -18.61
C GLN A 150 -14.45 -6.98 -17.83
N GLY A 151 -13.98 -7.85 -16.94
CA GLY A 151 -14.83 -8.69 -16.11
C GLY A 151 -15.69 -7.87 -15.12
N GLY A 152 -16.85 -8.41 -14.75
CA GLY A 152 -17.72 -7.82 -13.73
C GLY A 152 -17.19 -8.03 -12.30
N VAL A 153 -17.97 -7.66 -11.29
CA VAL A 153 -17.61 -7.83 -9.86
C VAL A 153 -17.31 -9.30 -9.48
N HIS A 154 -17.87 -10.26 -10.22
CA HIS A 154 -17.64 -11.69 -10.01
C HIS A 154 -16.45 -12.25 -10.78
N ASP A 155 -15.64 -11.41 -11.42
CA ASP A 155 -14.46 -11.87 -12.15
C ASP A 155 -13.43 -12.53 -11.21
N GLN A 156 -12.96 -13.71 -11.59
CA GLN A 156 -12.03 -14.49 -10.76
C GLN A 156 -10.65 -13.81 -10.66
N THR A 157 -10.22 -13.11 -11.70
CA THR A 157 -8.94 -12.40 -11.72
C THR A 157 -8.98 -11.21 -10.77
N LEU A 158 -10.06 -10.42 -10.84
CA LEU A 158 -10.30 -9.30 -9.95
C LEU A 158 -10.34 -9.73 -8.48
N ASN A 159 -11.16 -10.73 -8.17
CA ASN A 159 -11.29 -11.23 -6.80
C ASN A 159 -9.97 -11.82 -6.28
N GLY A 160 -9.20 -12.48 -7.15
CA GLY A 160 -7.86 -12.96 -6.83
C GLY A 160 -6.90 -11.84 -6.46
N VAL A 161 -6.85 -10.76 -7.26
CA VAL A 161 -5.99 -9.59 -7.00
C VAL A 161 -6.42 -8.89 -5.71
N VAL A 162 -7.72 -8.62 -5.53
CA VAL A 162 -8.25 -7.97 -4.32
C VAL A 162 -7.95 -8.80 -3.06
N ALA A 163 -8.10 -10.12 -3.11
CA ALA A 163 -7.78 -10.99 -1.99
C ALA A 163 -6.29 -10.91 -1.60
N VAL A 164 -5.39 -10.96 -2.60
CA VAL A 164 -3.94 -10.80 -2.35
C VAL A 164 -3.63 -9.43 -1.75
N TRP A 165 -4.27 -8.36 -2.25
CA TRP A 165 -4.10 -7.02 -1.70
C TRP A 165 -4.58 -6.91 -0.25
N ARG A 166 -5.74 -7.50 0.08
CA ARG A 166 -6.27 -7.52 1.45
C ARG A 166 -5.33 -8.23 2.40
N GLU A 167 -4.80 -9.39 2.01
CA GLU A 167 -3.84 -10.13 2.83
C GLU A 167 -2.52 -9.37 2.99
N LEU A 168 -1.99 -8.77 1.93
CA LEU A 168 -0.79 -7.93 2.02
C LEU A 168 -1.02 -6.66 2.85
N ALA A 169 -2.23 -6.10 2.86
CA ALA A 169 -2.57 -4.96 3.72
C ALA A 169 -2.64 -5.38 5.19
N ASN A 170 -3.24 -6.54 5.48
CA ASN A 170 -3.29 -7.11 6.83
C ASN A 170 -1.88 -7.40 7.37
N ILE A 171 -1.00 -7.98 6.55
CA ILE A 171 0.41 -8.28 6.92
C ILE A 171 1.19 -6.99 7.20
N ARG A 172 0.93 -5.91 6.46
CA ARG A 172 1.59 -4.60 6.62
C ARG A 172 0.97 -3.72 7.71
N GLY A 173 -0.16 -4.13 8.28
CA GLY A 173 -0.85 -3.34 9.29
C GLY A 173 -0.04 -3.22 10.58
N VAL A 174 0.27 -1.99 10.99
CA VAL A 174 1.02 -1.68 12.23
C VAL A 174 0.37 -2.34 13.46
N ALA A 175 -0.96 -2.49 13.46
CA ALA A 175 -1.71 -3.11 14.54
C ALA A 175 -1.63 -4.65 14.59
N HIS A 176 -1.27 -5.29 13.49
CA HIS A 176 -1.20 -6.75 13.36
C HIS A 176 0.24 -7.28 13.40
N GLY A 177 1.25 -6.41 13.21
CA GLY A 177 2.68 -6.71 13.24
C GLY A 177 3.30 -6.87 14.63
N TRP A 178 2.69 -7.67 15.52
CA TRP A 178 3.32 -8.02 16.81
C TRP A 178 4.67 -8.72 16.60
N GLN A 179 4.86 -9.41 15.46
CA GLN A 179 6.12 -10.07 15.14
C GLN A 179 7.28 -9.11 14.84
N ASP A 180 7.00 -7.92 14.31
CA ASP A 180 8.05 -6.94 14.00
C ASP A 180 8.59 -6.27 15.27
N ASN A 181 7.84 -6.38 16.37
CA ASN A 181 8.17 -5.82 17.67
C ASN A 181 8.79 -6.83 18.65
N ILE A 182 8.63 -8.15 18.41
CA ILE A 182 9.10 -9.21 19.32
C ILE A 182 10.08 -10.14 18.60
N LEU A 183 11.36 -10.05 18.95
CA LEU A 183 12.46 -10.83 18.34
C LEU A 183 12.24 -12.35 18.35
N LEU A 184 11.64 -12.90 19.42
CA LEU A 184 11.38 -14.35 19.54
C LEU A 184 10.34 -14.85 18.52
N LEU A 185 9.35 -14.02 18.19
CA LEU A 185 8.34 -14.35 17.17
C LEU A 185 8.92 -14.31 15.75
N ARG A 186 10.00 -13.55 15.52
CA ARG A 186 10.72 -13.48 14.23
C ARG A 186 11.49 -14.76 13.90
N LEU A 187 11.87 -15.55 14.91
CA LEU A 187 12.61 -16.81 14.73
C LEU A 187 11.68 -17.99 14.36
N TRP A 188 10.36 -17.82 14.36
CA TRP A 188 9.42 -18.89 14.06
C TRP A 188 9.36 -19.22 12.55
N PRO A 189 9.79 -20.42 12.11
CA PRO A 189 10.03 -20.74 10.69
C PRO A 189 8.76 -20.84 9.81
N GLY A 190 7.56 -20.71 10.39
CA GLY A 190 6.29 -20.74 9.66
C GLY A 190 5.77 -19.37 9.22
N TYR A 191 6.23 -18.28 9.84
CA TYR A 191 5.55 -16.98 9.75
C TYR A 191 5.78 -16.26 8.41
N LYS A 192 7.02 -16.27 7.89
CA LYS A 192 7.37 -15.61 6.62
C LYS A 192 6.77 -16.28 5.39
N LYS A 193 6.32 -17.53 5.49
CA LYS A 193 5.84 -18.32 4.34
C LYS A 193 4.63 -17.68 3.66
N ASN A 194 3.70 -17.13 4.43
CA ASN A 194 2.51 -16.48 3.88
C ASN A 194 2.86 -15.16 3.19
N ALA A 195 3.68 -14.31 3.82
CA ALA A 195 4.12 -13.05 3.22
C ALA A 195 4.89 -13.28 1.91
N ILE A 196 5.81 -14.25 1.89
CA ILE A 196 6.56 -14.63 0.68
C ILE A 196 5.62 -15.18 -0.41
N ARG A 197 4.65 -16.02 -0.04
CA ARG A 197 3.67 -16.57 -0.99
C ARG A 197 2.80 -15.49 -1.63
N PHE A 198 2.23 -14.58 -0.84
CA PHE A 198 1.41 -13.48 -1.35
C PHE A 198 2.23 -12.48 -2.17
N ARG A 199 3.51 -12.26 -1.79
CA ARG A 199 4.46 -11.49 -2.59
C ARG A 199 4.70 -12.13 -3.95
N ALA A 200 5.06 -13.42 -4.00
CA ALA A 200 5.32 -14.13 -5.25
C ALA A 200 4.10 -14.05 -6.19
N ARG A 201 2.89 -14.23 -5.63
CA ARG A 201 1.65 -14.09 -6.39
C ARG A 201 1.41 -12.66 -6.90
N ARG A 202 1.79 -11.65 -6.12
CA ARG A 202 1.75 -10.25 -6.55
C ARG A 202 2.71 -9.98 -7.70
N ASP A 203 3.96 -10.40 -7.53
CA ASP A 203 5.02 -10.13 -8.48
C ASP A 203 4.71 -10.83 -9.82
N GLU A 204 4.09 -12.01 -9.80
CA GLU A 204 3.60 -12.73 -11.00
C GLU A 204 2.63 -11.88 -11.85
N TYR A 205 1.57 -11.32 -11.26
CA TYR A 205 0.62 -10.53 -12.05
C TYR A 205 1.18 -9.16 -12.45
N ILE A 206 2.04 -8.55 -11.63
CA ILE A 206 2.70 -7.28 -11.97
C ILE A 206 3.61 -7.47 -13.19
N LEU A 207 4.41 -8.55 -13.21
CA LEU A 207 5.28 -8.88 -14.33
C LEU A 207 4.47 -9.12 -15.60
N ARG A 208 3.37 -9.88 -15.52
CA ARG A 208 2.46 -10.09 -16.65
C ARG A 208 1.91 -8.78 -17.21
N PHE A 209 1.49 -7.84 -16.35
CA PHE A 209 1.00 -6.53 -16.82
C PHE A 209 2.12 -5.69 -17.46
N PHE A 210 3.32 -5.78 -16.92
CA PHE A 210 4.48 -5.06 -17.45
C PHE A 210 4.95 -5.60 -18.80
N ASP A 211 5.00 -6.92 -18.96
CA ASP A 211 5.38 -7.55 -20.24
C ASP A 211 4.32 -7.30 -21.32
N ALA A 212 3.03 -7.41 -20.98
CA ALA A 212 1.95 -7.04 -21.89
C ALA A 212 2.02 -5.56 -22.30
N LEU A 213 2.45 -4.66 -21.39
CA LEU A 213 2.67 -3.26 -21.74
C LEU A 213 3.83 -3.10 -22.73
N LYS A 214 4.96 -3.79 -22.52
CA LYS A 214 6.10 -3.75 -23.47
C LYS A 214 5.69 -4.21 -24.86
N GLU A 215 4.95 -5.31 -24.96
CA GLU A 215 4.43 -5.83 -26.24
C GLU A 215 3.56 -4.80 -26.94
N ARG A 216 2.65 -4.15 -26.20
CA ARG A 216 1.77 -3.10 -26.76
C ARG A 216 2.54 -1.85 -27.18
N ILE A 217 3.61 -1.49 -26.47
CA ILE A 217 4.49 -0.40 -26.87
C ILE A 217 5.22 -0.76 -28.17
N ALA A 218 5.74 -1.98 -28.28
CA ALA A 218 6.39 -2.46 -29.50
C ALA A 218 5.43 -2.51 -30.70
N ALA A 219 4.16 -2.84 -30.46
CA ALA A 219 3.10 -2.86 -31.47
C ALA A 219 2.51 -1.46 -31.79
N GLY A 220 2.91 -0.40 -31.08
CA GLY A 220 2.34 0.94 -31.26
C GLY A 220 0.90 1.14 -30.76
N ALA A 221 0.32 0.16 -30.06
CA ALA A 221 -1.06 0.16 -29.57
C ALA A 221 -1.19 0.48 -28.06
N ALA A 222 -0.14 1.07 -27.47
CA ALA A 222 -0.11 1.41 -26.05
C ALA A 222 -0.87 2.72 -25.75
N HIS A 223 -1.79 2.66 -24.78
CA HIS A 223 -2.42 3.86 -24.23
C HIS A 223 -1.44 4.65 -23.34
N PRO A 224 -1.62 5.98 -23.21
CA PRO A 224 -0.81 6.78 -22.30
C PRO A 224 -1.02 6.32 -20.86
N CYS A 225 0.08 5.92 -20.21
CA CYS A 225 0.10 5.42 -18.83
C CYS A 225 1.45 5.75 -18.18
N ILE A 226 1.50 5.71 -16.84
CA ILE A 226 2.68 6.08 -16.05
C ILE A 226 3.87 5.19 -16.41
N ALA A 227 3.71 3.85 -16.39
CA ALA A 227 4.82 2.96 -16.73
C ALA A 227 5.23 3.10 -18.20
N GLY A 228 4.28 3.37 -19.10
CA GLY A 228 4.58 3.62 -20.51
C GLY A 228 5.41 4.89 -20.72
N ASN A 229 5.11 5.96 -19.98
CA ASN A 229 5.89 7.19 -20.03
C ASN A 229 7.30 6.99 -19.46
N VAL A 230 7.42 6.26 -18.34
CA VAL A 230 8.72 5.90 -17.75
C VAL A 230 9.56 5.03 -18.69
N LEU A 231 8.95 4.08 -19.40
CA LEU A 231 9.65 3.23 -20.37
C LEU A 231 10.13 3.97 -21.62
N LYS A 232 9.42 5.03 -22.01
CA LYS A 232 9.75 5.88 -23.16
C LYS A 232 10.75 6.98 -22.80
N ASP A 233 10.86 7.35 -21.53
CA ASP A 233 11.75 8.38 -21.03
C ASP A 233 13.18 7.81 -20.84
N PRO A 234 14.18 8.29 -21.61
CA PRO A 234 15.56 7.85 -21.48
C PRO A 234 16.21 8.21 -20.13
N GLU A 235 15.72 9.22 -19.41
CA GLU A 235 16.23 9.59 -18.07
C GLU A 235 15.59 8.78 -16.93
N ALA A 236 14.42 8.20 -17.15
CA ALA A 236 13.67 7.45 -16.14
C ALA A 236 14.03 5.95 -16.09
N ARG A 237 14.89 5.46 -16.99
CA ARG A 237 15.51 4.15 -16.86
C ARG A 237 16.34 4.13 -15.59
N LEU A 238 15.78 3.54 -14.53
CA LEU A 238 16.53 3.18 -13.34
C LEU A 238 17.74 2.38 -13.81
N ALA A 239 18.95 2.90 -13.52
CA ALA A 239 20.18 2.17 -13.74
C ALA A 239 19.99 0.78 -13.13
N GLU A 240 20.07 -0.25 -13.97
CA GLU A 240 20.06 -1.64 -13.51
C GLU A 240 21.22 -1.78 -12.53
N SER A 241 20.89 -1.94 -11.26
CA SER A 241 21.82 -2.30 -10.18
C SER A 241 21.27 -3.50 -9.46
#